data_AF-A0A2E2ENZ6-F1
#
_entry.id   AF-A0A2E2ENZ6-F1
#
_cell.length_a   1.000
_cell.length_b   1.000
_cell.length_c   1.000
_cell.angle_alpha   90.00
_cell.angle_beta   90.00
_cell.angle_gamma   90.00
#
_symmetry.space_group_name_H-M   'P 1'
#
loop_
_entity.id
_entity.type
_entity.pdbx_description
1 polymer ?
#
loop_
_entity_poly.entity_id
_entity_poly.type
_entity_poly.pdbx_seq_one_letter_code
_entity_poly.pdbx_strand_id
1 'polypeptide(L)'
;MKNWKEYIESTFNPISDFKIEDKTQVEEIGVYSLTHNLTETRFDFIYPDEDWKKIGDVQFYNPKTKGWSGEFWEAEFNETEKQRLNEFLKPAFEKGWSSKDFYLFGKHYQSKVYWNKNFDGKDFGYYTGFGCLWFVLFPFLWLSTKLMELNLISGMEKIIIEPTNKNVC
;
A
#
# COMPACT_ATOMS: atom_id res chain seq x y z
N MET A 1 7.92 19.33 -16.27
CA MET A 1 7.85 18.78 -14.90
C MET A 1 9.24 18.82 -14.31
N LYS A 2 9.40 19.45 -13.15
CA LYS A 2 10.71 19.82 -12.61
C LYS A 2 11.10 19.02 -11.37
N ASN A 3 10.15 18.43 -10.66
CA ASN A 3 10.37 17.67 -9.42
C ASN A 3 9.25 16.66 -9.17
N TRP A 4 9.37 15.88 -8.09
CA TRP A 4 8.39 14.86 -7.73
C TRP A 4 7.01 15.46 -7.45
N LYS A 5 6.91 16.63 -6.83
CA LYS A 5 5.61 17.26 -6.52
C LYS A 5 4.78 17.53 -7.78
N GLU A 6 5.37 18.22 -8.75
CA GLU A 6 4.72 18.48 -10.04
C GLU A 6 4.36 17.17 -10.77
N TYR A 7 5.20 16.14 -10.63
CA TYR A 7 4.95 14.83 -11.22
C TYR A 7 3.73 14.15 -10.61
N ILE A 8 3.71 14.03 -9.29
CA ILE A 8 2.63 13.42 -8.52
C ILE A 8 1.31 14.14 -8.79
N GLU A 9 1.27 15.48 -8.69
CA GLU A 9 0.03 16.24 -8.92
C GLU A 9 -0.52 16.07 -10.34
N SER A 10 0.34 15.85 -11.34
CA SER A 10 -0.12 15.55 -12.70
C SER A 10 -0.59 14.11 -12.89
N THR A 11 0.02 13.14 -12.18
CA THR A 11 -0.29 11.71 -12.28
C THR A 11 -1.62 11.43 -11.61
N PHE A 12 -1.93 12.15 -10.52
CA PHE A 12 -3.16 12.03 -9.74
C PHE A 12 -4.23 13.02 -10.24
N ASN A 13 -4.54 12.99 -11.54
CA ASN A 13 -5.48 13.91 -12.20
C ASN A 13 -6.83 13.21 -12.53
N PRO A 14 -8.00 13.85 -12.31
CA PRO A 14 -8.17 15.19 -11.74
C PRO A 14 -7.88 15.21 -10.25
N ILE A 15 -7.08 16.20 -9.82
CA ILE A 15 -6.66 16.31 -8.42
C ILE A 15 -7.85 16.49 -7.46
N SER A 16 -8.99 16.96 -7.97
CA SER A 16 -10.26 17.07 -7.24
C SER A 16 -10.81 15.72 -6.76
N ASP A 17 -10.38 14.60 -7.35
CA ASP A 17 -10.78 13.26 -6.92
C ASP A 17 -10.03 12.80 -5.66
N PHE A 18 -9.09 13.61 -5.17
CA PHE A 18 -8.24 13.30 -4.05
C PHE A 18 -8.34 14.36 -2.95
N LYS A 19 -8.40 13.91 -1.70
CA LYS A 19 -8.11 14.72 -0.53
C LYS A 19 -6.60 14.76 -0.32
N ILE A 20 -6.02 15.96 -0.25
CA ILE A 20 -4.59 16.16 -0.02
C ILE A 20 -4.34 16.52 1.45
N GLU A 21 -3.35 15.88 2.05
CA GLU A 21 -2.76 16.26 3.33
C GLU A 21 -1.25 16.45 3.10
N ASP A 22 -0.79 17.71 3.12
CA ASP A 22 0.63 18.05 2.97
C ASP A 22 1.23 18.28 4.36
N LYS A 23 2.02 17.31 4.84
CA LYS A 23 2.75 17.38 6.11
C LYS A 23 4.27 17.41 5.89
N THR A 24 4.71 18.06 4.81
CA THR A 24 6.13 18.11 4.40
C THR A 24 6.87 19.33 4.93
N GLN A 25 6.22 20.16 5.76
CA GLN A 25 6.84 21.37 6.30
C GLN A 25 7.80 21.04 7.46
N VAL A 26 8.69 21.99 7.77
CA VAL A 26 9.63 21.90 8.89
C VAL A 26 8.84 21.65 10.19
N GLU A 27 9.28 20.68 10.99
CA GLU A 27 8.63 20.17 12.24
C GLU A 27 7.54 19.11 12.05
N GLU A 28 7.16 18.75 10.82
CA GLU A 28 6.19 17.70 10.56
C GLU A 28 6.83 16.35 10.19
N ILE A 29 6.00 15.31 10.03
CA ILE A 29 6.43 13.92 9.79
C ILE A 29 7.03 13.75 8.37
N GLY A 30 7.01 14.80 7.53
CA GLY A 30 7.60 14.77 6.20
C GLY A 30 6.79 13.92 5.23
N VAL A 31 5.45 13.96 5.28
CA VAL A 31 4.60 13.09 4.44
C VAL A 31 3.64 13.92 3.62
N TYR A 32 3.61 13.67 2.31
CA TYR A 32 2.58 14.17 1.41
C TYR A 32 1.62 13.06 1.05
N SER A 33 0.35 13.24 1.37
CA SER A 33 -0.66 12.20 1.24
C SER A 33 -1.77 12.60 0.28
N LEU A 34 -2.15 11.68 -0.61
CA LEU A 34 -3.36 11.79 -1.43
C LEU A 34 -4.29 10.63 -1.09
N THR A 35 -5.52 10.93 -0.70
CA THR A 35 -6.55 9.92 -0.44
C THR A 35 -7.64 10.02 -1.49
N HIS A 36 -7.85 8.96 -2.27
CA HIS A 36 -8.88 8.94 -3.31
C HIS A 36 -10.27 8.94 -2.68
N ASN A 37 -11.12 9.90 -3.06
CA ASN A 37 -12.39 10.17 -2.39
C ASN A 37 -13.39 9.01 -2.45
N LEU A 38 -13.32 8.18 -3.50
CA LEU A 38 -14.27 7.07 -3.67
C LEU A 38 -13.75 5.73 -3.14
N THR A 39 -12.52 5.37 -3.51
CA THR A 39 -11.98 4.06 -3.11
C THR A 39 -11.39 4.10 -1.71
N GLU A 40 -11.09 5.30 -1.19
CA GLU A 40 -10.39 5.54 0.07
C GLU A 40 -8.94 5.03 0.07
N THR A 41 -8.41 4.67 -1.10
CA THR A 41 -6.99 4.32 -1.25
C THR A 41 -6.16 5.57 -0.96
N ARG A 42 -5.29 5.46 0.04
CA ARG A 42 -4.35 6.51 0.44
C ARG A 42 -2.96 6.18 -0.12
N PHE A 43 -2.30 7.20 -0.65
CA PHE A 43 -0.95 7.17 -1.17
C PHE A 43 -0.13 8.15 -0.35
N ASP A 44 0.96 7.68 0.24
CA ASP A 44 1.85 8.45 1.08
C ASP A 44 3.22 8.54 0.40
N PHE A 45 3.68 9.77 0.17
CA PHE A 45 5.01 10.11 -0.31
C PHE A 45 5.80 10.64 0.87
N ILE A 46 6.78 9.86 1.33
CA ILE A 46 7.40 10.00 2.63
C ILE A 46 8.81 10.57 2.47
N TYR A 47 9.16 11.52 3.34
CA TYR A 47 10.40 12.27 3.39
C TYR A 47 10.87 12.81 2.03
N PRO A 48 10.07 13.64 1.34
CA PRO A 48 10.62 14.42 0.25
C PRO A 48 11.67 15.41 0.78
N ASP A 49 12.71 15.65 0.00
CA ASP A 49 13.63 16.75 0.28
C ASP A 49 13.00 18.12 -0.04
N GLU A 50 13.64 19.20 0.42
CA GLU A 50 13.08 20.55 0.35
C GLU A 50 12.68 20.99 -1.08
N ASP A 51 13.42 20.55 -2.10
CA ASP A 51 13.18 20.87 -3.51
C ASP A 51 12.47 19.74 -4.30
N TRP A 52 12.07 18.67 -3.60
CA TRP A 52 11.36 17.50 -4.13
C TRP A 52 12.13 16.78 -5.24
N LYS A 53 13.46 16.84 -5.20
CA LYS A 53 14.35 16.06 -6.07
C LYS A 53 14.50 14.63 -5.60
N LYS A 54 14.16 14.35 -4.34
CA LYS A 54 14.16 13.01 -3.77
C LYS A 54 12.88 12.77 -2.98
N ILE A 55 12.48 11.51 -2.92
CA ILE A 55 11.48 10.98 -1.98
C ILE A 55 12.10 9.80 -1.28
N GLY A 56 11.90 9.69 0.04
CA GLY A 56 12.47 8.62 0.85
C GLY A 56 11.72 7.30 0.71
N ASP A 57 10.40 7.34 0.57
CA ASP A 57 9.57 6.15 0.32
C ASP A 57 8.22 6.53 -0.32
N VAL A 58 7.57 5.57 -0.97
CA VAL A 58 6.17 5.66 -1.38
C VAL A 58 5.41 4.42 -0.93
N GLN A 59 4.28 4.64 -0.28
CA GLN A 59 3.41 3.57 0.20
C GLN A 59 1.97 3.85 -0.23
N PHE A 60 1.17 2.80 -0.40
CA PHE A 60 -0.27 2.93 -0.49
C PHE A 60 -1.01 1.86 0.32
N TYR A 61 -2.17 2.24 0.85
CA TYR A 61 -3.01 1.36 1.64
C TYR A 61 -4.48 1.76 1.51
N ASN A 62 -5.37 0.89 2.00
CA ASN A 62 -6.81 1.12 1.96
C ASN A 62 -7.43 0.72 3.31
N PRO A 63 -8.33 1.53 3.90
CA PRO A 63 -8.90 1.26 5.22
C PRO A 63 -9.71 -0.06 5.30
N LYS A 64 -10.14 -0.61 4.16
CA LYS A 64 -10.86 -1.89 4.09
C LYS A 64 -9.99 -3.10 4.37
N THR A 65 -8.66 -2.93 4.36
CA THR A 65 -7.70 -3.98 4.71
C THR A 65 -6.74 -3.49 5.77
N LYS A 66 -6.16 -4.43 6.51
CA LYS A 66 -5.01 -4.17 7.36
C LYS A 66 -3.71 -4.10 6.57
N GLY A 67 -3.70 -4.64 5.36
CA GLY A 67 -2.62 -4.69 4.35
C GLY A 67 -2.17 -3.33 3.81
N TRP A 68 -0.95 -3.28 3.29
CA TRP A 68 -0.40 -2.15 2.51
C TRP A 68 0.55 -2.64 1.42
N SER A 69 0.96 -1.74 0.55
CA SER A 69 1.74 -2.02 -0.68
C SER A 69 3.13 -2.63 -0.48
N GLY A 70 3.72 -2.48 0.70
CA GLY A 70 5.17 -2.49 0.86
C GLY A 70 5.79 -1.16 0.43
N GLU A 71 7.11 -1.09 0.46
CA GLU A 71 7.89 0.16 0.34
C GLU A 71 8.43 0.34 -1.07
N PHE A 72 8.29 1.55 -1.59
CA PHE A 72 9.02 2.06 -2.74
C PHE A 72 10.19 2.90 -2.23
N TRP A 73 11.21 2.22 -1.72
CA TRP A 73 12.41 2.80 -1.15
C TRP A 73 13.08 3.83 -2.07
N GLU A 74 13.44 4.98 -1.50
CA GLU A 74 14.31 6.05 -2.02
C GLU A 74 14.37 6.23 -3.55
N ALA A 75 13.91 7.38 -4.03
CA ALA A 75 13.93 7.68 -5.46
C ALA A 75 14.33 9.12 -5.77
N GLU A 76 15.35 9.26 -6.62
CA GLU A 76 15.73 10.54 -7.21
C GLU A 76 14.83 10.90 -8.39
N PHE A 77 14.63 12.20 -8.62
CA PHE A 77 13.78 12.67 -9.70
C PHE A 77 14.46 12.53 -11.06
N ASN A 78 14.25 11.38 -11.71
CA ASN A 78 14.70 11.07 -13.06
C ASN A 78 13.70 10.14 -13.78
N GLU A 79 13.89 9.88 -15.08
CA GLU A 79 12.94 9.09 -15.88
C GLU A 79 12.87 7.61 -15.48
N THR A 80 13.99 7.02 -15.07
CA THR A 80 14.04 5.61 -14.62
C THR A 80 13.18 5.42 -13.38
N GLU A 81 13.33 6.32 -12.41
CA GLU A 81 12.59 6.26 -11.16
C GLU A 81 11.10 6.58 -11.34
N LYS A 82 10.75 7.47 -12.27
CA LYS A 82 9.34 7.70 -12.65
C LYS A 82 8.70 6.44 -13.20
N GLN A 83 9.40 5.72 -14.09
CA GLN A 83 8.88 4.47 -14.62
C GLN A 83 8.70 3.43 -13.50
N ARG A 84 9.69 3.30 -12.61
CA ARG A 84 9.63 2.40 -11.46
C ARG A 84 8.43 2.71 -10.57
N LEU A 85 8.19 3.99 -10.28
CA LEU A 85 7.05 4.44 -9.49
C LEU A 85 5.73 4.12 -10.18
N ASN A 86 5.60 4.35 -11.49
CA ASN A 86 4.39 4.02 -12.23
C ASN A 86 4.09 2.52 -12.19
N GLU A 87 5.10 1.67 -12.33
CA GLU A 87 4.94 0.22 -12.22
C GLU A 87 4.49 -0.20 -10.81
N PHE A 88 5.06 0.41 -9.77
CA PHE A 88 4.68 0.20 -8.39
C PHE A 88 3.24 0.64 -8.09
N LEU A 89 2.80 1.78 -8.65
CA LEU A 89 1.46 2.35 -8.45
C LEU A 89 0.38 1.66 -9.32
N LYS A 90 0.78 0.95 -10.39
CA LYS A 90 -0.13 0.31 -11.34
C LYS A 90 -1.24 -0.55 -10.71
N PRO A 91 -0.99 -1.36 -9.65
CA PRO A 91 -2.06 -2.11 -8.99
C PRO A 91 -3.13 -1.20 -8.38
N ALA A 92 -2.74 -0.12 -7.71
CA ALA A 92 -3.67 0.82 -7.09
C ALA A 92 -4.38 1.72 -8.11
N PHE A 93 -3.72 2.04 -9.22
CA PHE A 93 -4.27 2.92 -10.25
C PHE A 93 -5.13 2.22 -11.29
N GLU A 94 -4.70 1.10 -11.84
CA GLU A 94 -5.29 0.54 -13.06
C GLU A 94 -5.91 -0.84 -12.87
N LYS A 95 -5.26 -1.71 -12.08
CA LYS A 95 -5.64 -3.13 -12.03
C LYS A 95 -6.55 -3.49 -10.87
N GLY A 96 -6.52 -2.69 -9.80
CA GLY A 96 -6.96 -3.11 -8.48
C GLY A 96 -5.97 -4.08 -7.83
N TRP A 97 -6.16 -4.29 -6.54
CA TRP A 97 -5.34 -5.16 -5.71
C TRP A 97 -6.20 -5.85 -4.66
N SER A 98 -5.64 -6.82 -3.95
CA SER A 98 -6.39 -7.57 -2.96
C SER A 98 -5.54 -7.94 -1.76
N SER A 99 -6.19 -8.21 -0.63
CA SER A 99 -5.52 -8.69 0.59
C SER A 99 -6.28 -9.86 1.19
N LYS A 100 -5.54 -10.84 1.69
CA LYS A 100 -6.05 -11.79 2.68
C LYS A 100 -5.57 -11.34 4.05
N ASP A 101 -6.49 -10.91 4.88
CA ASP A 101 -6.20 -10.51 6.26
C ASP A 101 -6.54 -11.67 7.19
N PHE A 102 -5.59 -12.04 8.04
CA PHE A 102 -5.69 -13.20 8.92
C PHE A 102 -5.80 -12.75 10.38
N TYR A 103 -6.77 -13.37 11.05
CA TYR A 103 -7.18 -13.05 12.41
C TYR A 103 -7.21 -14.32 13.25
N LEU A 104 -6.68 -14.21 14.46
CA LEU A 104 -6.78 -15.25 15.47
C LEU A 104 -7.40 -14.66 16.73
N PHE A 105 -8.46 -15.28 17.25
CA PHE A 105 -9.25 -14.76 18.37
C PHE A 105 -9.69 -13.29 18.17
N GLY A 106 -10.05 -12.93 16.93
CA GLY A 106 -10.47 -11.58 16.55
C GLY A 106 -9.33 -10.56 16.44
N LYS A 107 -8.07 -10.95 16.66
CA LYS A 107 -6.90 -10.07 16.51
C LYS A 107 -6.19 -10.32 15.18
N HIS A 108 -5.98 -9.25 14.42
CA HIS A 108 -5.16 -9.28 13.19
C HIS A 108 -3.72 -9.66 13.54
N TYR A 109 -3.12 -10.54 12.74
CA TYR A 109 -1.71 -10.90 12.91
C TYR A 109 -0.92 -10.96 11.60
N GLN A 110 -1.59 -11.06 10.46
CA GLN A 110 -0.95 -11.16 9.16
C GLN A 110 -1.84 -10.57 8.07
N SER A 111 -1.23 -9.91 7.10
CA SER A 111 -1.86 -9.63 5.80
C SER A 111 -1.01 -10.22 4.68
N LYS A 112 -1.66 -10.74 3.65
CA LYS A 112 -1.03 -11.14 2.38
C LYS A 112 -1.62 -10.31 1.25
N VAL A 113 -0.81 -9.41 0.73
CA VAL A 113 -1.22 -8.41 -0.25
C VAL A 113 -0.81 -8.86 -1.64
N TYR A 114 -1.78 -8.92 -2.55
CA TYR A 114 -1.60 -9.33 -3.94
C TYR A 114 -1.79 -8.13 -4.86
N TRP A 115 -0.89 -7.95 -5.81
CA TRP A 115 -0.92 -6.86 -6.79
C TRP A 115 -1.89 -7.12 -7.95
N ASN A 116 -3.03 -7.76 -7.64
CA ASN A 116 -4.15 -8.07 -8.52
C ASN A 116 -5.40 -8.39 -7.67
N LYS A 117 -6.57 -8.47 -8.31
CA LYS A 117 -7.86 -8.74 -7.63
C LYS A 117 -8.14 -10.23 -7.38
N ASN A 118 -7.35 -11.13 -7.96
CA ASN A 118 -7.66 -12.56 -8.01
C ASN A 118 -6.96 -13.39 -6.92
N PHE A 119 -6.15 -12.74 -6.07
CA PHE A 119 -5.35 -13.40 -5.02
C PHE A 119 -4.29 -14.38 -5.57
N ASP A 120 -3.79 -14.11 -6.77
CA ASP A 120 -2.86 -14.99 -7.48
C ASP A 120 -1.43 -14.43 -7.51
N GLY A 121 -0.45 -15.32 -7.71
CA GLY A 121 0.96 -14.96 -7.87
C GLY A 121 1.68 -14.62 -6.57
N LYS A 122 2.75 -13.84 -6.68
CA LYS A 122 3.57 -13.41 -5.53
C LYS A 122 2.80 -12.39 -4.69
N ASP A 123 2.76 -12.61 -3.39
CA ASP A 123 2.23 -11.66 -2.41
C ASP A 123 3.35 -10.93 -1.64
N PHE A 124 3.01 -9.74 -1.17
CA PHE A 124 3.70 -9.07 -0.09
C PHE A 124 3.02 -9.43 1.23
N GLY A 125 3.68 -10.28 2.02
CA GLY A 125 3.19 -10.72 3.31
C GLY A 125 3.97 -10.05 4.43
N TYR A 126 3.26 -9.57 5.46
CA TYR A 126 3.89 -9.10 6.69
C TYR A 126 3.06 -9.49 7.90
N TYR A 127 3.74 -9.51 9.05
CA TYR A 127 3.20 -9.93 10.33
C TYR A 127 3.21 -8.75 11.29
N THR A 128 2.17 -8.63 12.12
CA THR A 128 1.99 -7.48 13.03
C THR A 128 1.73 -7.96 14.45
N GLY A 129 1.95 -7.08 15.43
CA GLY A 129 1.40 -7.24 16.78
C GLY A 129 2.16 -8.13 17.76
N PHE A 130 3.24 -8.81 17.36
CA PHE A 130 3.95 -9.75 18.25
C PHE A 130 5.43 -9.43 18.51
N GLY A 131 6.04 -8.41 17.88
CA GLY A 131 7.43 -8.00 18.15
C GLY A 131 8.39 -9.20 18.19
N CYS A 132 9.23 -9.29 19.23
CA CYS A 132 10.15 -10.43 19.41
C CYS A 132 9.45 -11.77 19.75
N LEU A 133 8.20 -11.76 20.25
CA LEU A 133 7.44 -12.99 20.48
C LEU A 133 7.07 -13.69 19.16
N TRP A 134 7.17 -12.97 18.04
CA TRP A 134 6.98 -13.51 16.70
C TRP A 134 7.80 -14.78 16.45
N PHE A 135 9.07 -14.83 16.88
CA PHE A 135 9.93 -15.99 16.63
C PHE A 135 9.40 -17.28 17.27
N VAL A 136 8.79 -17.17 18.44
CA VAL A 136 8.21 -18.32 19.17
C VAL A 136 6.86 -18.70 18.57
N LEU A 137 6.06 -17.70 18.18
CA LEU A 137 4.71 -17.90 17.67
C LEU A 137 4.67 -18.23 16.16
N PHE A 138 5.76 -18.03 15.44
CA PHE A 138 5.85 -18.19 13.98
C PHE A 138 5.32 -19.56 13.51
N PRO A 139 5.76 -20.71 14.06
CA PRO A 139 5.30 -22.01 13.56
C PRO A 139 3.79 -22.19 13.73
N PHE A 140 3.25 -21.72 14.84
CA PHE A 140 1.83 -21.81 15.16
C PHE A 140 0.98 -20.89 14.26
N LEU A 141 1.43 -19.65 14.05
CA LEU A 141 0.72 -18.69 13.19
C LEU A 141 0.82 -19.09 11.72
N TRP A 142 1.96 -19.63 11.29
CA TRP A 142 2.11 -20.19 9.95
C TRP A 142 1.16 -21.36 9.71
N LEU A 143 1.07 -22.32 10.65
CA LEU A 143 0.14 -23.44 10.54
C LEU A 143 -1.31 -22.95 10.53
N SER A 144 -1.67 -22.03 11.41
CA SER A 144 -3.00 -21.44 11.48
C SER A 144 -3.38 -20.76 10.15
N THR A 145 -2.48 -19.96 9.58
CA THR A 145 -2.66 -19.35 8.25
C THR A 145 -2.93 -20.42 7.19
N LYS A 146 -2.16 -21.51 7.17
CA LYS A 146 -2.37 -22.60 6.20
C LYS A 146 -3.71 -23.30 6.36
N LEU A 147 -4.14 -23.56 7.59
CA LEU A 147 -5.45 -24.13 7.87
C LEU A 147 -6.58 -23.18 7.44
N MET A 148 -6.43 -21.87 7.65
CA MET A 148 -7.38 -20.86 7.17
C MET A 148 -7.43 -20.79 5.64
N GLU A 149 -6.28 -20.85 4.96
CA GLU A 149 -6.22 -20.86 3.49
C GLU A 149 -6.91 -22.08 2.87
N LEU A 150 -6.85 -23.23 3.57
CA LEU A 150 -7.56 -24.46 3.21
C LEU A 150 -9.04 -24.45 3.63
N ASN A 151 -9.52 -23.37 4.25
CA ASN A 151 -10.86 -23.24 4.84
C ASN A 151 -11.17 -24.29 5.91
N LEU A 152 -10.15 -24.82 6.60
CA LEU A 152 -10.31 -25.78 7.70
C LEU A 152 -10.64 -25.09 9.02
N ILE A 153 -10.23 -23.83 9.18
CA ILE A 153 -10.61 -22.97 10.31
C ILE A 153 -10.99 -21.57 9.80
N SER A 154 -11.88 -20.89 10.51
CA SER A 154 -12.26 -19.50 10.23
C SER A 154 -11.18 -18.52 10.68
N GLY A 155 -11.17 -17.31 10.11
CA GLY A 155 -10.28 -16.23 10.51
C GLY A 155 -9.55 -15.53 9.36
N MET A 156 -9.81 -15.91 8.11
CA MET A 156 -9.30 -15.20 6.94
C MET A 156 -10.42 -14.35 6.31
N GLU A 157 -10.14 -13.07 6.12
CA GLU A 157 -10.97 -12.14 5.37
C GLU A 157 -10.33 -11.86 4.00
N LYS A 158 -11.11 -12.00 2.93
CA LYS A 158 -10.67 -11.69 1.56
C LYS A 158 -11.23 -10.33 1.16
N ILE A 159 -10.34 -9.40 0.82
CA ILE A 159 -10.70 -8.02 0.49
C ILE A 159 -10.18 -7.70 -0.91
N ILE A 160 -11.03 -7.15 -1.76
CA ILE A 160 -10.69 -6.64 -3.09
C ILE A 160 -10.79 -5.11 -3.04
N ILE A 161 -9.74 -4.44 -3.50
CA ILE A 161 -9.65 -2.99 -3.62
C ILE A 161 -9.67 -2.65 -5.11
N GLU A 162 -10.69 -1.89 -5.50
CA GLU A 162 -10.81 -1.41 -6.87
C GLU A 162 -9.75 -0.33 -7.19
N PRO A 163 -9.32 -0.24 -8.45
CA PRO A 163 -8.38 0.79 -8.88
C PRO A 163 -8.97 2.20 -8.72
N THR A 164 -8.11 3.20 -8.56
CA THR A 164 -8.51 4.61 -8.51
C THR A 164 -8.90 5.15 -9.87
N ASN A 165 -8.23 4.72 -10.95
CA ASN A 165 -8.58 5.12 -12.30
C ASN A 165 -9.72 4.23 -12.83
N LYS A 166 -10.91 4.83 -12.97
CA LYS A 166 -12.10 4.14 -13.50
C LYS A 166 -12.11 3.96 -15.02
N ASN A 167 -11.18 4.58 -15.74
CA ASN A 167 -11.16 4.54 -17.21
C ASN A 167 -10.43 3.31 -17.79
N VAL A 168 -9.96 2.40 -16.93
CA VAL A 168 -9.34 1.14 -17.35
C VAL A 168 -10.37 0.02 -17.18
N CYS A 169 -11.19 -0.16 -18.21
CA CYS A 169 -12.05 -1.33 -18.41
C CYS A 169 -11.38 -2.31 -19.39
#